data_AF-A0A291DPH0-F1
#
_entry.id   AF-A0A291DPH0-F1
#
_cell.length_a   1.000
_cell.length_b   1.000
_cell.length_c   1.000
_cell.angle_alpha   90.00
_cell.angle_beta   90.00
_cell.angle_gamma   90.00
#
_symmetry.space_group_name_H-M   'P 1'
#
loop_
_entity.id
_entity.type
_entity.pdbx_description
1 polymer ?
#
loop_
_entity_poly.entity_id
_entity_poly.type
_entity_poly.pdbx_seq_one_letter_code
_entity_poly.pdbx_strand_id
1 'polypeptide(L)'
;MRGAKMKQIVQAGSSFLWKEPQKNKVLAKIKAFPLEALHTFLTDEDTMQLYQESLVDSEVLYGTIVEVIDQMDGWSHVIVLDQKSNKHPLGYPGYLPNEVLKPLPPDYATAKRMLGVTAKEALLVFDSATRIVSFGTVLPLVGETADSYRVATPNGPATIAKSFAQVIVDTWTNLPEKMIALAEQFLNQPYVWAGISGSGFDCSGFMYSLHRLHGILIPRDTIEQAQQANIVPYSQAQPGDLLLFAYEEGKGEVHHVGLYLGDDEMIHSRTPGSRVMKTKIAGSNYEPELAVVARYWQDKPNTPIKSGT
;
A
#
# COMPACT_ATOMS: atom_id res chain seq x y z
N MET A 1 -7.05 32.32 9.14
CA MET A 1 -6.06 31.74 10.08
C MET A 1 -5.64 30.40 9.49
N ARG A 2 -4.37 30.19 9.13
CA ARG A 2 -3.92 28.85 8.71
C ARG A 2 -3.98 27.96 9.95
N GLY A 3 -4.88 26.97 9.96
CA GLY A 3 -4.98 26.01 11.07
C GLY A 3 -3.62 25.37 11.31
N ALA A 4 -3.30 25.08 12.57
CA ALA A 4 -2.08 24.33 12.88
C ALA A 4 -2.12 23.00 12.12
N LYS A 5 -1.07 22.70 11.37
CA LYS A 5 -0.87 21.39 10.73
C LYS A 5 -0.85 20.34 11.83
N MET A 6 -1.83 19.44 11.83
CA MET A 6 -1.96 18.40 12.85
C MET A 6 -1.83 17.03 12.22
N LYS A 7 -0.97 16.20 12.81
CA LYS A 7 -0.92 14.78 12.47
C LYS A 7 -2.14 14.07 13.03
N GLN A 8 -2.79 13.30 12.18
CA GLN A 8 -3.90 12.43 12.53
C GLN A 8 -3.61 11.01 12.09
N ILE A 9 -4.42 10.08 12.57
CA ILE A 9 -4.27 8.66 12.27
C ILE A 9 -5.57 8.10 11.71
N VAL A 10 -5.45 7.21 10.73
CA VAL A 10 -6.58 6.49 10.13
C VAL A 10 -7.11 5.45 11.11
N GLN A 11 -8.40 5.54 11.43
CA GLN A 11 -9.13 4.59 12.27
C GLN A 11 -10.07 3.65 11.49
N ALA A 12 -10.29 3.91 10.21
CA ALA A 12 -11.04 3.02 9.34
C ALA A 12 -10.27 1.72 9.05
N GLY A 13 -10.96 0.66 8.61
CA GLY A 13 -10.31 -0.57 8.14
C GLY A 13 -9.36 -0.28 6.97
N SER A 14 -9.93 0.34 5.93
CA SER A 14 -9.22 1.11 4.92
C SER A 14 -10.08 2.28 4.44
N SER A 15 -9.50 3.22 3.70
CA SER A 15 -10.24 4.28 3.02
C SER A 15 -9.51 4.63 1.73
N PHE A 16 -10.24 4.89 0.66
CA PHE A 16 -9.61 5.52 -0.51
C PHE A 16 -9.21 6.95 -0.18
N LEU A 17 -8.11 7.38 -0.81
CA LEU A 17 -7.66 8.75 -0.89
C LEU A 17 -8.28 9.38 -2.14
N TRP A 18 -9.29 10.21 -1.93
CA TRP A 18 -10.09 10.80 -3.00
C TRP A 18 -9.36 11.98 -3.64
N LYS A 19 -9.53 12.18 -4.94
CA LYS A 19 -8.95 13.34 -5.64
C LYS A 19 -9.56 14.67 -5.20
N GLU A 20 -10.85 14.64 -4.91
CA GLU A 20 -11.62 15.77 -4.44
C GLU A 20 -12.81 15.32 -3.58
N PRO A 21 -13.32 16.19 -2.70
CA PRO A 21 -14.58 15.97 -2.00
C PRO A 21 -15.74 15.87 -2.98
N GLN A 22 -16.41 14.72 -3.00
CA GLN A 22 -17.49 14.49 -3.96
C GLN A 22 -18.51 13.48 -3.47
N LYS A 23 -19.66 13.41 -4.16
CA LYS A 23 -20.66 12.36 -3.98
C LYS A 23 -20.67 11.51 -5.23
N ASN A 24 -20.55 10.19 -5.06
CA ASN A 24 -20.67 9.21 -6.13
C ASN A 24 -21.24 7.89 -5.56
N LYS A 25 -21.62 6.98 -6.45
CA LYS A 25 -22.24 5.70 -6.07
C LYS A 25 -21.30 4.82 -5.23
N VAL A 26 -20.01 4.78 -5.57
CA VAL A 26 -19.02 3.98 -4.86
C VAL A 26 -18.82 4.50 -3.43
N LEU A 27 -18.69 5.81 -3.23
CA LEU A 27 -18.60 6.42 -1.90
C LEU A 27 -19.87 6.15 -1.08
N ALA A 28 -21.05 6.27 -1.68
CA ALA A 28 -22.31 5.98 -1.00
C ALA A 28 -22.39 4.50 -0.57
N LYS A 29 -21.91 3.59 -1.43
CA LYS A 29 -21.81 2.16 -1.11
C LYS A 29 -20.84 1.91 0.04
N ILE A 30 -19.65 2.52 0.02
CA ILE A 30 -18.67 2.43 1.11
C ILE A 30 -19.27 2.91 2.44
N LYS A 31 -19.95 4.06 2.43
CA LYS A 31 -20.60 4.62 3.63
C LYS A 31 -21.78 3.80 4.17
N ALA A 32 -22.27 2.80 3.42
CA ALA A 32 -23.29 1.87 3.89
C ALA A 32 -22.71 0.73 4.75
N PHE A 33 -21.38 0.58 4.81
CA PHE A 33 -20.69 -0.40 5.65
C PHE A 33 -20.10 0.26 6.90
N PRO A 34 -19.85 -0.51 7.98
CA PRO A 34 -19.13 0.00 9.15
C PRO A 34 -17.78 0.59 8.77
N LEU A 35 -17.34 1.62 9.50
CA LEU A 35 -16.06 2.29 9.28
C LEU A 35 -14.86 1.32 9.35
N GLU A 36 -15.02 0.24 10.12
CA GLU A 36 -14.05 -0.83 10.30
C GLU A 36 -13.95 -1.80 9.12
N ALA A 37 -14.91 -1.79 8.21
CA ALA A 37 -14.96 -2.74 7.11
C ALA A 37 -13.80 -2.51 6.13
N LEU A 38 -13.27 -3.62 5.62
CA LEU A 38 -12.41 -3.61 4.44
C LEU A 38 -13.28 -3.57 3.18
N HIS A 39 -12.73 -3.06 2.08
CA HIS A 39 -13.45 -2.89 0.81
C HIS A 39 -13.68 -4.21 0.03
N THR A 40 -13.78 -5.36 0.69
CA THR A 40 -13.97 -6.68 0.05
C THR A 40 -15.33 -6.85 -0.63
N PHE A 41 -16.27 -5.92 -0.39
CA PHE A 41 -17.61 -5.89 -0.97
C PHE A 41 -17.70 -5.11 -2.31
N LEU A 42 -16.62 -4.47 -2.75
CA LEU A 42 -16.58 -3.76 -4.03
C LEU A 42 -16.53 -4.75 -5.19
N THR A 43 -17.30 -4.47 -6.24
CA THR A 43 -17.35 -5.26 -7.46
C THR A 43 -16.34 -4.76 -8.50
N ASP A 44 -16.17 -5.53 -9.58
CA ASP A 44 -15.39 -5.08 -10.74
C ASP A 44 -15.99 -3.81 -11.36
N GLU A 45 -17.32 -3.64 -11.31
CA GLU A 45 -18.00 -2.43 -11.78
C GLU A 45 -17.68 -1.21 -10.90
N ASP A 46 -17.73 -1.36 -9.58
CA ASP A 46 -17.34 -0.27 -8.66
C ASP A 46 -15.88 0.14 -8.91
N THR A 47 -15.00 -0.85 -9.08
CA THR A 47 -13.58 -0.64 -9.35
C THR A 47 -13.37 0.06 -10.69
N MET A 48 -14.10 -0.34 -11.73
CA MET A 48 -14.04 0.31 -13.03
C MET A 48 -14.53 1.75 -12.96
N GLN A 49 -15.58 2.03 -12.17
CA GLN A 49 -16.06 3.39 -11.96
C GLN A 49 -15.01 4.27 -11.28
N LEU A 50 -14.34 3.78 -10.23
CA LEU A 50 -13.24 4.50 -9.56
C LEU A 50 -12.14 4.91 -10.57
N TYR A 51 -11.81 4.03 -11.51
CA TYR A 51 -10.80 4.26 -12.54
C TYR A 51 -11.28 5.23 -13.63
N GLN A 52 -12.42 4.95 -14.28
CA GLN A 52 -12.90 5.70 -15.44
C GLN A 52 -13.32 7.13 -15.08
N GLU A 53 -13.92 7.32 -13.90
CA GLU A 53 -14.28 8.65 -13.40
C GLU A 53 -13.12 9.30 -12.63
N SER A 54 -11.96 8.62 -12.54
CA SER A 54 -10.75 9.14 -11.92
C SER A 54 -10.95 9.63 -10.47
N LEU A 55 -11.71 8.88 -9.68
CA LEU A 55 -12.25 9.37 -8.40
C LEU A 55 -11.21 9.38 -7.26
N VAL A 56 -10.25 8.45 -7.32
CA VAL A 56 -9.31 8.14 -6.23
C VAL A 56 -7.91 7.95 -6.81
N ASP A 57 -6.90 8.28 -6.00
CA ASP A 57 -5.48 8.17 -6.38
C ASP A 57 -4.74 7.09 -5.58
N SER A 58 -5.16 6.84 -4.34
CA SER A 58 -4.53 5.83 -3.49
C SER A 58 -5.54 5.29 -2.46
N GLU A 59 -5.06 4.46 -1.54
CA GLU A 59 -5.79 3.92 -0.40
C GLU A 59 -4.92 4.06 0.85
N VAL A 60 -5.55 4.29 2.01
CA VAL A 60 -4.90 4.31 3.32
C VAL A 60 -5.46 3.20 4.19
N LEU A 61 -4.64 2.67 5.10
CA LEU A 61 -4.98 1.53 5.95
C LEU A 61 -5.12 1.95 7.40
N TYR A 62 -5.76 1.10 8.20
CA TYR A 62 -5.79 1.25 9.65
C TYR A 62 -4.39 1.52 10.23
N GLY A 63 -4.24 2.60 10.98
CA GLY A 63 -2.98 3.01 11.59
C GLY A 63 -2.09 3.90 10.73
N THR A 64 -2.44 4.17 9.46
CA THR A 64 -1.71 5.12 8.61
C THR A 64 -1.74 6.53 9.23
N ILE A 65 -0.59 7.19 9.29
CA ILE A 65 -0.45 8.56 9.78
C ILE A 65 -0.52 9.53 8.61
N VAL A 66 -1.30 10.59 8.78
CA VAL A 66 -1.45 11.67 7.80
C VAL A 66 -1.18 13.03 8.44
N GLU A 67 -0.70 13.99 7.66
CA GLU A 67 -0.70 15.41 8.02
C GLU A 67 -1.95 16.07 7.45
N VAL A 68 -2.83 16.60 8.32
CA VAL A 68 -3.99 17.36 7.88
C VAL A 68 -3.54 18.79 7.57
N ILE A 69 -3.73 19.20 6.32
CA ILE A 69 -3.33 20.54 5.83
C ILE A 69 -4.50 21.49 5.67
N ASP A 70 -5.71 20.96 5.48
CA ASP A 70 -6.95 21.74 5.48
C ASP A 70 -8.14 20.86 5.91
N GLN A 71 -9.18 21.48 6.47
CA GLN A 71 -10.42 20.81 6.84
C GLN A 71 -11.62 21.60 6.35
N MET A 72 -12.58 20.87 5.80
CA MET A 72 -13.86 21.38 5.33
C MET A 72 -14.99 20.48 5.82
N ASP A 73 -16.24 20.86 5.53
CA ASP A 73 -17.40 20.10 5.99
C ASP A 73 -17.37 18.66 5.45
N GLY A 74 -17.28 17.70 6.37
CA GLY A 74 -17.18 16.27 6.08
C GLY A 74 -15.85 15.76 5.50
N TRP A 75 -14.88 16.61 5.17
CA TRP A 75 -13.63 16.19 4.50
C TRP A 75 -12.38 16.86 5.06
N SER A 76 -11.28 16.10 5.06
CA SER A 76 -9.93 16.58 5.39
C SER A 76 -9.04 16.45 4.15
N HIS A 77 -8.36 17.53 3.79
CA HIS A 77 -7.25 17.48 2.84
C HIS A 77 -5.99 17.08 3.61
N VAL A 78 -5.40 15.97 3.20
CA VAL A 78 -4.31 15.33 3.93
C VAL A 78 -3.11 15.06 3.04
N ILE A 79 -1.95 14.90 3.67
CA ILE A 79 -0.77 14.28 3.09
C ILE A 79 -0.52 12.94 3.79
N VAL A 80 -0.50 11.84 3.04
CA VAL A 80 -0.20 10.49 3.53
C VAL A 80 1.32 10.32 3.61
N LEU A 81 1.84 10.28 4.84
CA LEU A 81 3.28 10.47 5.09
C LEU A 81 4.16 9.30 4.67
N ASP A 82 3.60 8.10 4.58
CA ASP A 82 4.33 6.90 4.20
C ASP A 82 4.08 6.49 2.75
N GLN A 83 3.41 7.31 1.95
CA GLN A 83 3.26 7.09 0.51
C GLN A 83 4.08 8.14 -0.23
N LYS A 84 5.26 7.75 -0.72
CA LYS A 84 6.15 8.67 -1.43
C LYS A 84 5.54 9.07 -2.78
N SER A 85 5.50 10.36 -3.05
CA SER A 85 5.07 10.93 -4.33
C SER A 85 5.78 12.25 -4.63
N ASN A 86 5.97 12.57 -5.91
CA ASN A 86 6.39 13.88 -6.39
C ASN A 86 5.29 14.95 -6.28
N LYS A 87 4.03 14.55 -6.05
CA LYS A 87 2.89 15.47 -5.87
C LYS A 87 3.04 16.38 -4.65
N HIS A 88 3.72 15.92 -3.60
CA HIS A 88 4.01 16.74 -2.41
C HIS A 88 5.24 16.22 -1.64
N PRO A 89 6.15 17.09 -1.15
CA PRO A 89 7.43 16.66 -0.55
C PRO A 89 7.32 15.82 0.73
N LEU A 90 6.18 15.87 1.43
CA LEU A 90 5.94 15.06 2.64
C LEU A 90 5.31 13.69 2.36
N GLY A 91 4.77 13.45 1.16
CA GLY A 91 4.00 12.23 0.87
C GLY A 91 2.87 12.45 -0.13
N TYR A 92 1.87 11.59 -0.11
CA TYR A 92 0.81 11.57 -1.12
C TYR A 92 -0.38 12.46 -0.73
N PRO A 93 -0.72 13.52 -1.49
CA PRO A 93 -1.85 14.38 -1.17
C PRO A 93 -3.20 13.79 -1.60
N GLY A 94 -4.25 14.10 -0.87
CA GLY A 94 -5.64 13.86 -1.30
C GLY A 94 -6.65 14.05 -0.17
N TYR A 95 -7.88 13.60 -0.38
CA TYR A 95 -8.99 13.86 0.52
C TYR A 95 -9.50 12.60 1.21
N LEU A 96 -9.77 12.72 2.50
CA LEU A 96 -10.37 11.67 3.33
C LEU A 96 -11.64 12.19 4.00
N PRO A 97 -12.71 11.39 4.14
CA PRO A 97 -13.84 11.76 4.98
C PRO A 97 -13.39 11.98 6.43
N ASN A 98 -13.90 13.00 7.11
CA ASN A 98 -13.45 13.36 8.46
C ASN A 98 -13.57 12.19 9.46
N GLU A 99 -14.61 11.36 9.31
CA GLU A 99 -14.86 10.20 10.17
C GLU A 99 -13.74 9.14 10.12
N VAL A 100 -12.95 9.06 9.05
CA VAL A 100 -11.88 8.06 8.95
C VAL A 100 -10.65 8.42 9.78
N LEU A 101 -10.59 9.65 10.30
CA LEU A 101 -9.44 10.19 11.03
C LEU A 101 -9.76 10.38 12.50
N LYS A 102 -8.72 10.28 13.32
CA LYS A 102 -8.75 10.68 14.73
C LYS A 102 -7.40 11.28 15.16
N PRO A 103 -7.33 11.96 16.32
CA PRO A 103 -6.07 12.45 16.87
C PRO A 103 -5.03 11.33 17.01
N LEU A 104 -3.78 11.62 16.63
CA LEU A 104 -2.66 10.69 16.77
C LEU A 104 -2.39 10.40 18.26
N PRO A 105 -2.41 9.13 18.71
CA PRO A 105 -2.05 8.79 20.09
C PRO A 105 -0.59 9.16 20.40
N PRO A 106 -0.25 9.65 21.61
CA PRO A 106 1.12 10.04 21.96
C PRO A 106 2.16 8.91 21.76
N ASP A 107 1.78 7.67 22.07
CA ASP A 107 2.67 6.51 22.00
C ASP A 107 3.08 6.15 20.56
N TYR A 108 2.30 6.59 19.56
CA TYR A 108 2.59 6.32 18.14
C TYR A 108 3.87 7.00 17.65
N ALA A 109 4.16 8.21 18.15
CA ALA A 109 5.28 9.01 17.68
C ALA A 109 6.64 8.49 18.18
N THR A 110 6.66 7.63 19.19
CA THR A 110 7.90 7.21 19.89
C THR A 110 8.37 5.81 19.52
N ALA A 111 7.61 5.10 18.68
CA ALA A 111 7.87 3.71 18.33
C ALA A 111 9.15 3.55 17.50
N LYS A 112 10.05 2.68 17.97
CA LYS A 112 11.31 2.38 17.28
C LYS A 112 11.23 1.21 16.29
N ARG A 113 10.21 0.35 16.46
CA ARG A 113 10.01 -0.86 15.65
C ARG A 113 8.57 -0.88 15.17
N MET A 114 8.40 -1.32 13.94
CA MET A 114 7.10 -1.44 13.30
C MET A 114 6.79 -2.90 13.02
N LEU A 115 5.53 -3.26 13.18
CA LEU A 115 4.98 -4.55 12.81
C LEU A 115 4.16 -4.38 11.54
N GLY A 116 4.38 -5.23 10.54
CA GLY A 116 3.59 -5.28 9.32
C GLY A 116 2.73 -6.53 9.28
N VAL A 117 1.45 -6.38 8.92
CA VAL A 117 0.52 -7.49 8.69
C VAL A 117 0.83 -8.13 7.33
N THR A 118 1.15 -9.43 7.35
CA THR A 118 1.57 -10.21 6.16
C THR A 118 0.50 -11.15 5.64
N ALA A 119 -0.48 -11.51 6.47
CA ALA A 119 -1.67 -12.23 6.04
C ALA A 119 -2.63 -11.29 5.29
N LYS A 120 -3.49 -11.85 4.42
CA LYS A 120 -4.53 -11.09 3.69
C LYS A 120 -5.39 -10.25 4.63
N GLU A 121 -5.77 -10.89 5.74
CA GLU A 121 -6.52 -10.30 6.84
C GLU A 121 -5.96 -10.84 8.15
N ALA A 122 -5.98 -10.03 9.20
CA ALA A 122 -5.57 -10.43 10.54
C ALA A 122 -6.52 -9.89 11.60
N LEU A 123 -6.70 -10.66 12.67
CA LEU A 123 -7.50 -10.23 13.82
C LEU A 123 -6.62 -9.51 14.85
N LEU A 124 -6.91 -8.25 15.09
CA LEU A 124 -6.47 -7.52 16.29
C LEU A 124 -7.41 -7.84 17.44
N VAL A 125 -6.85 -8.24 18.57
CA VAL A 125 -7.59 -8.54 19.80
C VAL A 125 -7.31 -7.47 20.85
N PHE A 126 -8.35 -6.78 21.26
CA PHE A 126 -8.39 -5.81 22.36
C PHE A 126 -9.06 -6.47 23.59
N ASP A 127 -9.03 -5.79 24.74
CA ASP A 127 -9.61 -6.32 25.99
C ASP A 127 -11.12 -6.61 25.87
N SER A 128 -11.87 -5.83 25.08
CA SER A 128 -13.33 -5.93 24.95
C SER A 128 -13.84 -6.05 23.52
N ALA A 129 -12.95 -6.11 22.53
CA ALA A 129 -13.33 -6.08 21.12
C ALA A 129 -12.29 -6.77 20.24
N THR A 130 -12.70 -7.11 19.02
CA THR A 130 -11.79 -7.56 17.97
C THR A 130 -11.98 -6.73 16.71
N ARG A 131 -10.93 -6.62 15.90
CA ARG A 131 -10.97 -5.89 14.64
C ARG A 131 -10.20 -6.66 13.58
N ILE A 132 -10.77 -6.77 12.38
CA ILE A 132 -10.03 -7.26 11.22
C ILE A 132 -9.23 -6.10 10.63
N VAL A 133 -7.97 -6.35 10.32
CA VAL A 133 -7.09 -5.43 9.58
C VAL A 133 -6.54 -6.11 8.36
N SER A 134 -6.24 -5.30 7.34
CA SER A 134 -5.74 -5.77 6.05
C SER A 134 -4.24 -6.13 6.12
N PHE A 135 -3.82 -7.01 5.21
CA PHE A 135 -2.46 -7.00 4.69
C PHE A 135 -1.93 -5.57 4.48
N GLY A 136 -0.64 -5.36 4.79
CA GLY A 136 0.00 -4.06 4.61
C GLY A 136 -0.31 -3.06 5.73
N THR A 137 -1.19 -3.37 6.69
CA THR A 137 -1.33 -2.57 7.91
C THR A 137 0.02 -2.57 8.65
N VAL A 138 0.50 -1.38 9.03
CA VAL A 138 1.75 -1.21 9.78
C VAL A 138 1.46 -0.49 11.08
N LEU A 139 1.87 -1.09 12.20
CA LEU A 139 1.58 -0.61 13.54
C LEU A 139 2.85 -0.57 14.40
N PRO A 140 2.98 0.38 15.33
CA PRO A 140 4.02 0.37 16.35
C PRO A 140 4.08 -0.95 17.13
N LEU A 141 5.24 -1.60 17.16
CA LEU A 141 5.48 -2.75 18.02
C LEU A 141 5.83 -2.27 19.43
N VAL A 142 5.03 -2.65 20.42
CA VAL A 142 5.22 -2.24 21.83
C VAL A 142 5.62 -3.38 22.76
N GLY A 143 5.52 -4.63 22.30
CA GLY A 143 5.95 -5.81 23.05
C GLY A 143 5.66 -7.09 22.29
N GLU A 144 6.10 -8.23 22.83
CA GLU A 144 5.80 -9.54 22.26
C GLU A 144 5.82 -10.61 23.34
N THR A 145 5.09 -11.69 23.08
CA THR A 145 5.12 -12.95 23.82
C THR A 145 5.71 -14.04 22.91
N ALA A 146 5.63 -15.30 23.32
CA ALA A 146 5.99 -16.42 22.46
C ALA A 146 5.13 -16.45 21.17
N ASP A 147 3.82 -16.23 21.30
CA ASP A 147 2.84 -16.51 20.23
C ASP A 147 2.20 -15.26 19.63
N SER A 148 2.36 -14.10 20.27
CA SER A 148 1.72 -12.85 19.84
C SER A 148 2.66 -11.65 19.89
N TYR A 149 2.38 -10.67 19.03
CA TYR A 149 2.87 -9.31 19.18
C TYR A 149 1.85 -8.46 19.93
N ARG A 150 2.33 -7.47 20.67
CA ARG A 150 1.53 -6.37 21.22
C ARG A 150 1.86 -5.10 20.44
N VAL A 151 0.84 -4.44 19.93
CA VAL A 151 0.96 -3.25 19.08
C VAL A 151 0.19 -2.07 19.65
N ALA A 152 0.68 -0.85 19.41
CA ALA A 152 -0.16 0.33 19.59
C ALA A 152 -1.09 0.47 18.37
N THR A 153 -2.34 0.87 18.60
CA THR A 153 -3.33 1.09 17.53
C THR A 153 -4.04 2.43 17.72
N PRO A 154 -4.74 2.97 16.70
CA PRO A 154 -5.65 4.10 16.89
C PRO A 154 -6.64 3.92 18.05
N ASN A 155 -7.02 2.69 18.40
CA ASN A 155 -8.03 2.35 19.41
C ASN A 155 -7.44 1.82 20.72
N GLY A 156 -6.15 2.06 20.97
CA GLY A 156 -5.44 1.56 22.15
C GLY A 156 -4.62 0.30 21.84
N PRO A 157 -3.90 -0.26 22.82
CA PRO A 157 -3.07 -1.43 22.58
C PRO A 157 -3.89 -2.65 22.16
N ALA A 158 -3.39 -3.43 21.22
CA ALA A 158 -3.98 -4.69 20.79
C ALA A 158 -2.92 -5.79 20.68
N THR A 159 -3.38 -7.02 20.58
CA THR A 159 -2.53 -8.18 20.27
C THR A 159 -2.85 -8.76 18.90
N ILE A 160 -1.84 -9.35 18.27
CA ILE A 160 -1.93 -10.03 16.99
C ILE A 160 -1.06 -11.29 17.02
N ALA A 161 -1.57 -12.40 16.49
CA ALA A 161 -0.81 -13.66 16.45
C ALA A 161 0.41 -13.53 15.52
N LYS A 162 1.56 -14.11 15.91
CA LYS A 162 2.79 -14.05 15.11
C LYS A 162 2.65 -14.69 13.73
N SER A 163 1.69 -15.59 13.54
CA SER A 163 1.39 -16.21 12.24
C SER A 163 0.84 -15.24 11.20
N PHE A 164 0.35 -14.06 11.59
CA PHE A 164 -0.29 -13.09 10.68
C PHE A 164 0.53 -11.84 10.41
N ALA A 165 1.68 -11.68 11.06
CA ALA A 165 2.45 -10.46 11.00
C ALA A 165 3.94 -10.71 11.21
N GLN A 166 4.76 -9.77 10.75
CA GLN A 166 6.20 -9.79 10.95
C GLN A 166 6.70 -8.44 11.44
N VAL A 167 7.82 -8.45 12.17
CA VAL A 167 8.55 -7.22 12.46
C VAL A 167 9.18 -6.73 11.17
N ILE A 168 8.95 -5.47 10.83
CA ILE A 168 9.60 -4.83 9.69
C ILE A 168 11.05 -4.55 10.08
N VAL A 169 11.97 -5.14 9.34
CA VAL A 169 13.42 -5.01 9.54
C VAL A 169 14.07 -4.48 8.27
N ASP A 170 15.17 -3.74 8.40
CA ASP A 170 15.97 -3.20 7.31
C ASP A 170 17.12 -4.12 6.90
N THR A 171 16.92 -5.43 7.11
CA THR A 171 17.85 -6.49 6.73
C THR A 171 17.22 -7.34 5.63
N TRP A 172 17.88 -7.40 4.48
CA TRP A 172 17.33 -7.97 3.25
C TRP A 172 17.84 -9.38 2.95
N THR A 173 18.18 -10.14 4.00
CA THR A 173 18.56 -11.54 3.85
C THR A 173 17.42 -12.34 3.24
N ASN A 174 17.68 -12.97 2.08
CA ASN A 174 16.73 -13.73 1.28
C ASN A 174 15.46 -12.91 0.96
N LEU A 175 15.63 -11.61 0.69
CA LEU A 175 14.52 -10.72 0.42
C LEU A 175 13.74 -11.13 -0.84
N PRO A 176 14.37 -11.43 -1.99
CA PRO A 176 13.65 -11.93 -3.15
C PRO A 176 12.70 -13.09 -2.85
N GLU A 177 13.18 -14.12 -2.16
CA GLU A 177 12.40 -15.32 -1.84
C GLU A 177 11.22 -14.99 -0.91
N LYS A 178 11.45 -14.15 0.10
CA LYS A 178 10.41 -13.70 1.02
C LYS A 178 9.35 -12.85 0.32
N MET A 179 9.77 -11.93 -0.55
CA MET A 179 8.88 -11.04 -1.28
C MET A 179 8.02 -11.81 -2.27
N ILE A 180 8.60 -12.78 -2.98
CA ILE A 180 7.88 -13.66 -3.90
C ILE A 180 6.88 -14.53 -3.14
N ALA A 181 7.30 -15.18 -2.06
CA ALA A 181 6.39 -15.98 -1.22
C ALA A 181 5.24 -15.14 -0.64
N LEU A 182 5.50 -13.86 -0.34
CA LEU A 182 4.46 -12.92 0.09
C LEU A 182 3.51 -12.57 -1.07
N ALA A 183 4.03 -12.29 -2.26
CA ALA A 183 3.24 -11.95 -3.44
C ALA A 183 2.34 -13.12 -3.89
N GLU A 184 2.84 -14.35 -3.84
CA GLU A 184 2.10 -15.55 -4.27
C GLU A 184 0.84 -15.82 -3.45
N GLN A 185 0.78 -15.37 -2.19
CA GLN A 185 -0.43 -15.46 -1.36
C GLN A 185 -1.61 -14.73 -2.01
N PHE A 186 -1.34 -13.73 -2.84
CA PHE A 186 -2.36 -12.89 -3.47
C PHE A 186 -2.76 -13.37 -4.86
N LEU A 187 -2.30 -14.53 -5.34
CA LEU A 187 -2.82 -15.09 -6.58
C LEU A 187 -4.36 -15.15 -6.55
N ASN A 188 -4.97 -14.71 -7.65
CA ASN A 188 -6.42 -14.54 -7.83
C ASN A 188 -7.07 -13.42 -7.00
N GLN A 189 -6.31 -12.58 -6.29
CA GLN A 189 -6.86 -11.38 -5.65
C GLN A 189 -7.37 -10.40 -6.73
N PRO A 190 -8.58 -9.82 -6.59
CA PRO A 190 -9.08 -8.82 -7.53
C PRO A 190 -8.16 -7.61 -7.69
N TYR A 191 -8.12 -7.08 -8.92
CA TYR A 191 -7.62 -5.74 -9.14
C TYR A 191 -8.59 -4.73 -8.51
N VAL A 192 -8.05 -3.75 -7.79
CA VAL A 192 -8.81 -2.59 -7.30
C VAL A 192 -7.99 -1.34 -7.61
N TRP A 193 -8.54 -0.42 -8.43
CA TRP A 193 -7.91 0.86 -8.73
C TRP A 193 -7.60 1.62 -7.43
N ALA A 194 -6.40 2.20 -7.34
CA ALA A 194 -5.87 2.84 -6.14
C ALA A 194 -5.63 1.91 -4.93
N GLY A 195 -5.95 0.62 -5.03
CA GLY A 195 -5.88 -0.34 -3.93
C GLY A 195 -4.46 -0.68 -3.51
N ILE A 196 -4.25 -0.78 -2.19
CA ILE A 196 -2.97 -1.20 -1.56
C ILE A 196 -3.20 -2.32 -0.52
N SER A 197 -4.41 -2.84 -0.42
CA SER A 197 -4.88 -3.69 0.68
C SER A 197 -5.09 -5.15 0.25
N GLY A 198 -5.26 -6.04 1.22
CA GLY A 198 -5.68 -7.42 0.99
C GLY A 198 -7.09 -7.54 0.38
N SER A 199 -7.85 -6.45 0.26
CA SER A 199 -9.12 -6.42 -0.49
C SER A 199 -8.87 -6.39 -2.00
N GLY A 200 -7.75 -5.83 -2.44
CA GLY A 200 -7.37 -5.73 -3.83
C GLY A 200 -6.32 -4.66 -4.06
N PHE A 201 -5.60 -4.80 -5.18
CA PHE A 201 -4.46 -3.95 -5.51
C PHE A 201 -4.57 -3.41 -6.92
N ASP A 202 -4.05 -2.20 -7.16
CA ASP A 202 -3.59 -1.84 -8.50
C ASP A 202 -2.13 -2.33 -8.71
N CYS A 203 -1.58 -2.10 -9.90
CA CYS A 203 -0.26 -2.63 -10.25
C CYS A 203 0.84 -2.11 -9.31
N SER A 204 0.93 -0.80 -9.13
CA SER A 204 1.96 -0.13 -8.32
C SER A 204 1.71 -0.24 -6.83
N GLY A 205 0.45 -0.27 -6.39
CA GLY A 205 0.01 -0.50 -5.03
C GLY A 205 0.37 -1.90 -4.54
N PHE A 206 0.29 -2.91 -5.40
CA PHE A 206 0.77 -4.25 -5.07
C PHE A 206 2.28 -4.25 -4.80
N MET A 207 3.08 -3.62 -5.67
CA MET A 207 4.53 -3.52 -5.49
C MET A 207 4.88 -2.73 -4.23
N TYR A 208 4.21 -1.59 -4.03
CA TYR A 208 4.37 -0.71 -2.87
C TYR A 208 4.14 -1.49 -1.56
N SER A 209 3.03 -2.22 -1.45
CA SER A 209 2.69 -2.95 -0.24
C SER A 209 3.67 -4.10 0.06
N LEU A 210 4.15 -4.81 -0.96
CA LEU A 210 5.18 -5.84 -0.80
C LEU A 210 6.51 -5.26 -0.27
N HIS A 211 6.99 -4.17 -0.88
CA HIS A 211 8.26 -3.55 -0.51
C HIS A 211 8.23 -2.93 0.89
N ARG A 212 7.13 -2.25 1.24
CA ARG A 212 6.97 -1.59 2.55
C ARG A 212 7.04 -2.56 3.73
N LEU A 213 6.54 -3.79 3.58
CA LEU A 213 6.63 -4.83 4.61
C LEU A 213 8.05 -5.38 4.84
N HIS A 214 8.97 -5.07 3.93
CA HIS A 214 10.40 -5.35 4.04
C HIS A 214 11.25 -4.10 4.30
N GLY A 215 10.62 -3.01 4.76
CA GLY A 215 11.29 -1.77 5.14
C GLY A 215 11.78 -0.95 3.95
N ILE A 216 11.38 -1.29 2.74
CA ILE A 216 11.75 -0.57 1.52
C ILE A 216 10.57 0.32 1.12
N LEU A 217 10.75 1.62 1.25
CA LEU A 217 9.71 2.57 0.87
C LEU A 217 9.92 3.04 -0.58
N ILE A 218 9.18 2.43 -1.50
CA ILE A 218 9.13 2.83 -2.91
C ILE A 218 8.00 3.84 -3.16
N PRO A 219 8.04 4.61 -4.27
CA PRO A 219 6.93 5.48 -4.66
C PRO A 219 5.61 4.74 -4.83
N ARG A 220 4.50 5.42 -4.56
CA ARG A 220 3.15 4.85 -4.70
C ARG A 220 2.77 4.62 -6.17
N ASP A 221 3.19 5.51 -7.07
CA ASP A 221 2.79 5.49 -8.48
C ASP A 221 3.86 4.87 -9.39
N THR A 222 3.42 4.16 -10.43
CA THR A 222 4.26 3.37 -11.34
C THR A 222 5.37 4.20 -12.02
N ILE A 223 5.04 5.41 -12.49
CA ILE A 223 5.99 6.30 -13.16
C ILE A 223 7.15 6.64 -12.22
N GLU A 224 6.84 6.95 -10.96
CA GLU A 224 7.85 7.30 -9.97
C GLU A 224 8.67 6.08 -9.53
N GLN A 225 8.06 4.88 -9.52
CA GLN A 225 8.79 3.63 -9.31
C GLN A 225 9.86 3.40 -10.40
N ALA A 226 9.59 3.80 -11.65
CA ALA A 226 10.59 3.74 -12.73
C ALA A 226 11.75 4.71 -12.47
N GLN A 227 11.44 5.92 -12.00
CA GLN A 227 12.38 7.05 -11.92
C GLN A 227 13.34 6.99 -10.72
N GLN A 228 12.96 6.30 -9.65
CA GLN A 228 13.67 6.36 -8.37
C GLN A 228 14.43 5.07 -8.01
N ALA A 229 14.46 4.10 -8.92
CA ALA A 229 15.13 2.82 -8.71
C ALA A 229 16.58 2.81 -9.22
N ASN A 230 17.35 1.81 -8.79
CA ASN A 230 18.57 1.42 -9.50
C ASN A 230 18.17 0.65 -10.76
N ILE A 231 18.52 1.17 -11.94
CA ILE A 231 18.13 0.56 -13.23
C ILE A 231 19.18 -0.50 -13.59
N VAL A 232 18.71 -1.71 -13.91
CA VAL A 232 19.56 -2.82 -14.36
C VAL A 232 19.15 -3.28 -15.76
N PRO A 233 20.06 -3.83 -16.57
CA PRO A 233 19.69 -4.48 -17.83
C PRO A 233 18.81 -5.71 -17.56
N TYR A 234 17.87 -6.03 -18.47
CA TYR A 234 17.02 -7.22 -18.33
C TYR A 234 17.81 -8.53 -18.26
N SER A 235 18.95 -8.62 -18.96
CA SER A 235 19.88 -9.75 -18.86
C SER A 235 20.51 -9.94 -17.47
N GLN A 236 20.38 -8.94 -16.59
CA GLN A 236 20.82 -8.97 -15.20
C GLN A 236 19.66 -8.91 -14.21
N ALA A 237 18.41 -9.02 -14.69
CA ALA A 237 17.23 -9.06 -13.85
C ALA A 237 17.31 -10.24 -12.88
N GLN A 238 16.94 -9.99 -11.63
CA GLN A 238 16.94 -10.98 -10.56
C GLN A 238 15.55 -11.05 -9.94
N PRO A 239 15.13 -12.22 -9.44
CA PRO A 239 13.88 -12.33 -8.68
C PRO A 239 13.79 -11.21 -7.63
N GLY A 240 12.62 -10.59 -7.50
CA GLY A 240 12.42 -9.42 -6.62
C GLY A 240 12.65 -8.05 -7.29
N ASP A 241 13.20 -8.00 -8.50
CA ASP A 241 13.22 -6.75 -9.29
C ASP A 241 11.81 -6.41 -9.81
N LEU A 242 11.57 -5.12 -10.06
CA LEU A 242 10.36 -4.66 -10.74
C LEU A 242 10.59 -4.62 -12.25
N LEU A 243 9.66 -5.20 -13.01
CA LEU A 243 9.56 -5.02 -14.45
C LEU A 243 8.52 -3.95 -14.74
N LEU A 244 8.92 -2.87 -15.41
CA LEU A 244 8.04 -1.76 -15.76
C LEU A 244 7.84 -1.68 -17.26
N PHE A 245 6.59 -1.45 -17.63
CA PHE A 245 6.12 -1.49 -19.00
C PHE A 245 5.60 -0.12 -19.43
N ALA A 246 6.00 0.30 -20.62
CA ALA A 246 5.64 1.60 -21.16
C ALA A 246 4.89 1.44 -22.49
N TYR A 247 4.03 2.43 -22.77
CA TYR A 247 3.32 2.52 -24.04
C TYR A 247 4.33 2.64 -25.20
N GLU A 248 3.84 2.54 -26.43
CA GLU A 248 4.65 2.72 -27.64
C GLU A 248 5.86 1.77 -27.69
N GLU A 249 5.63 0.50 -27.33
CA GLU A 249 6.66 -0.55 -27.33
C GLU A 249 7.87 -0.15 -26.46
N GLY A 250 7.60 0.25 -25.22
CA GLY A 250 8.63 0.54 -24.23
C GLY A 250 9.25 1.94 -24.33
N LYS A 251 8.77 2.80 -25.23
CA LYS A 251 9.35 4.13 -25.51
C LYS A 251 8.56 5.29 -24.93
N GLY A 252 7.29 5.06 -24.61
CA GLY A 252 6.36 6.07 -24.10
C GLY A 252 6.38 6.18 -22.56
N GLU A 253 5.25 6.62 -22.00
CA GLU A 253 5.07 6.68 -20.56
C GLU A 253 4.88 5.29 -19.95
N VAL A 254 5.50 5.05 -18.79
CA VAL A 254 5.33 3.82 -18.00
C VAL A 254 3.90 3.76 -17.45
N HIS A 255 3.20 2.66 -17.72
CA HIS A 255 1.79 2.48 -17.33
C HIS A 255 1.54 1.24 -16.48
N HIS A 256 2.46 0.27 -16.46
CA HIS A 256 2.26 -0.98 -15.73
C HIS A 256 3.56 -1.47 -15.07
N VAL A 257 3.41 -2.27 -14.00
CA VAL A 257 4.53 -2.88 -13.26
C VAL A 257 4.19 -4.28 -12.76
N GLY A 258 5.19 -5.15 -12.71
CA GLY A 258 5.13 -6.46 -12.06
C GLY A 258 6.41 -6.81 -11.30
N LEU A 259 6.31 -7.77 -10.38
CA LEU A 259 7.46 -8.30 -9.65
C LEU A 259 8.05 -9.46 -10.44
N TYR A 260 9.33 -9.39 -10.79
CA TYR A 260 10.05 -10.46 -11.48
C TYR A 260 10.23 -11.67 -10.56
N LEU A 261 9.91 -12.86 -11.08
CA LEU A 261 10.00 -14.14 -10.36
C LEU A 261 11.27 -14.93 -10.71
N GLY A 262 12.01 -14.51 -11.74
CA GLY A 262 12.95 -15.37 -12.43
C GLY A 262 12.29 -16.08 -13.63
N ASP A 263 13.09 -16.80 -14.40
CA ASP A 263 12.63 -17.65 -15.52
C ASP A 263 11.68 -16.96 -16.51
N ASP A 264 11.91 -15.67 -16.77
CA ASP A 264 11.10 -14.85 -17.69
C ASP A 264 9.62 -14.71 -17.25
N GLU A 265 9.34 -14.85 -15.95
CA GLU A 265 8.01 -14.70 -15.36
C GLU A 265 7.91 -13.51 -14.41
N MET A 266 6.73 -12.88 -14.36
CA MET A 266 6.37 -11.89 -13.35
C MET A 266 5.05 -12.23 -12.65
N ILE A 267 4.85 -11.70 -11.44
CA ILE A 267 3.54 -11.61 -10.77
C ILE A 267 3.07 -10.15 -10.73
N HIS A 268 1.81 -9.90 -11.08
CA HIS A 268 1.29 -8.54 -11.21
C HIS A 268 -0.23 -8.46 -11.03
N SER A 269 -0.72 -7.29 -10.61
CA SER A 269 -2.14 -6.93 -10.67
C SER A 269 -2.38 -6.09 -11.91
N ARG A 270 -3.02 -6.66 -12.94
CA ARG A 270 -2.98 -6.11 -14.31
C ARG A 270 -3.83 -4.87 -14.56
N THR A 271 -5.15 -4.99 -14.38
CA THR A 271 -6.13 -4.00 -14.85
C THR A 271 -7.51 -4.28 -14.22
N PRO A 272 -8.44 -3.32 -14.14
CA PRO A 272 -9.80 -3.58 -13.65
C PRO A 272 -10.48 -4.76 -14.34
N GLY A 273 -11.20 -5.58 -13.57
CA GLY A 273 -11.83 -6.83 -14.05
C GLY A 273 -10.86 -8.02 -14.18
N SER A 274 -9.57 -7.81 -13.89
CA SER A 274 -8.57 -8.88 -13.78
C SER A 274 -8.23 -9.19 -12.33
N ARG A 275 -7.35 -10.17 -12.15
CA ARG A 275 -6.84 -10.61 -10.85
C ARG A 275 -5.32 -10.65 -10.86
N VAL A 276 -4.71 -10.70 -9.69
CA VAL A 276 -3.28 -10.98 -9.54
C VAL A 276 -2.97 -12.33 -10.19
N MET A 277 -2.02 -12.33 -11.12
CA MET A 277 -1.65 -13.50 -11.92
C MET A 277 -0.15 -13.54 -12.17
N LYS A 278 0.35 -14.71 -12.59
CA LYS A 278 1.68 -14.86 -13.17
C LYS A 278 1.60 -14.80 -14.68
N THR A 279 2.57 -14.14 -15.30
CA THR A 279 2.65 -13.97 -16.74
C THR A 279 4.09 -14.16 -17.20
N LYS A 280 4.31 -14.97 -18.24
CA LYS A 280 5.56 -15.01 -18.99
C LYS A 280 5.72 -13.73 -19.81
N ILE A 281 6.93 -13.18 -19.85
CA ILE A 281 7.21 -11.97 -20.61
C ILE A 281 7.28 -12.32 -22.09
N ALA A 282 8.16 -13.24 -22.48
CA ALA A 282 8.34 -13.66 -23.86
C ALA A 282 7.04 -14.25 -24.45
N GLY A 283 6.72 -13.82 -25.67
CA GLY A 283 5.52 -14.21 -26.40
C GLY A 283 4.22 -13.57 -25.88
N SER A 284 4.30 -12.67 -24.90
CA SER A 284 3.14 -11.92 -24.40
C SER A 284 3.13 -10.49 -24.94
N ASN A 285 2.01 -9.78 -24.73
CA ASN A 285 1.92 -8.35 -25.06
C ASN A 285 2.87 -7.48 -24.21
N TYR A 286 3.48 -8.03 -23.15
CA TYR A 286 4.44 -7.32 -22.30
C TYR A 286 5.86 -7.31 -22.85
N GLU A 287 6.22 -8.29 -23.68
CA GLU A 287 7.58 -8.36 -24.27
C GLU A 287 7.99 -7.07 -24.99
N PRO A 288 7.18 -6.52 -25.93
CA PRO A 288 7.56 -5.27 -26.59
C PRO A 288 7.44 -4.04 -25.69
N GLU A 289 6.69 -4.09 -24.59
CA GLU A 289 6.48 -2.95 -23.71
C GLU A 289 7.51 -2.84 -22.58
N LEU A 290 8.34 -3.85 -22.35
CA LEU A 290 9.32 -3.86 -21.27
C LEU A 290 10.32 -2.72 -21.44
N ALA A 291 10.25 -1.74 -20.53
CA ALA A 291 11.00 -0.49 -20.63
C ALA A 291 12.11 -0.36 -19.58
N VAL A 292 11.81 -0.74 -18.33
CA VAL A 292 12.73 -0.55 -17.20
C VAL A 292 12.71 -1.80 -16.33
N VAL A 293 13.90 -2.22 -15.90
CA VAL A 293 14.06 -3.16 -14.78
C VAL A 293 14.63 -2.39 -13.61
N ALA A 294 13.85 -2.32 -12.54
CA ALA A 294 14.14 -1.51 -11.36
C ALA A 294 14.45 -2.41 -10.17
N ARG A 295 15.63 -2.20 -9.58
CA ARG A 295 16.07 -2.90 -8.38
C ARG A 295 16.07 -1.98 -7.17
N TYR A 296 15.40 -2.43 -6.10
CA TYR A 296 15.25 -1.67 -4.87
C TYR A 296 15.98 -2.27 -3.65
N TRP A 297 16.63 -3.43 -3.80
CA TRP A 297 17.10 -4.25 -2.68
C TRP A 297 18.63 -4.48 -2.62
N GLN A 298 19.44 -3.63 -3.26
CA GLN A 298 20.92 -3.76 -3.25
C GLN A 298 21.65 -2.61 -2.55
N ASP A 299 21.17 -1.37 -2.70
CA ASP A 299 21.70 -0.21 -2.01
C ASP A 299 20.64 0.30 -1.05
N LYS A 300 20.92 0.45 0.26
CA LYS A 300 19.99 1.10 1.18
C LYS A 300 19.62 2.47 0.62
N PRO A 301 18.36 2.74 0.20
CA PRO A 301 17.92 4.12 0.09
C PRO A 301 18.05 4.71 1.48
N ASN A 302 18.65 5.89 1.57
CA ASN A 302 19.04 6.54 2.82
C ASN A 302 17.82 7.16 3.57
N THR A 303 16.71 6.41 3.67
CA THR A 303 15.47 6.91 4.26
C THR A 303 14.83 5.82 5.10
N PRO A 304 15.09 5.77 6.42
CA PRO A 304 14.26 4.97 7.32
C PRO A 304 12.80 5.36 7.15
N ILE A 305 11.88 4.42 7.38
CA ILE A 305 10.46 4.75 7.66
C ILE A 305 10.50 5.61 8.92
N LYS A 306 10.52 6.93 8.74
CA LYS A 306 10.56 7.85 9.87
C LYS A 306 9.25 7.64 10.62
N SER A 307 9.34 7.21 11.88
CA SER A 307 8.29 7.50 12.86
C SER A 307 8.11 9.02 12.78
N GLY A 308 6.99 9.48 12.24
CA GLY A 308 6.81 10.89 11.93
C GLY A 308 6.99 11.73 13.19
N THR A 309 8.17 12.34 13.36
CA THR A 309 8.53 13.29 14.43
C THR A 309 7.75 14.57 14.27
#